data_AF-A0A959ZQJ3-F1
#
_entry.id   AF-A0A959ZQJ3-F1
#
_cell.length_a   1.000
_cell.length_b   1.000
_cell.length_c   1.000
_cell.angle_alpha   90.00
_cell.angle_beta   90.00
_cell.angle_gamma   90.00
#
_symmetry.space_group_name_H-M   'P 1'
#
loop_
_entity.id
_entity.type
_entity.pdbx_description
1 polymer ?
#
loop_
_entity_poly.entity_id
_entity_poly.type
_entity_poly.pdbx_seq_one_letter_code
_entity_poly.pdbx_strand_id
1 'polypeptide(L)'
;MNELLELRLEHDQPGMDGLITFDGETVEVFGFNDIHSVRMPIRLIDEVTVSFKSGLIAQPNITFQGARGGLGYTQAIEPPDAQQPEIDGFAAAVNAAIQERA
;
A
#
# COMPACT_ATOMS: atom_id res chain seq x y z
N MET A 1 -2.42 11.96 -18.62
CA MET A 1 -1.47 12.00 -17.47
C MET A 1 -2.24 11.38 -16.34
N ASN A 2 -1.83 10.20 -15.86
CA ASN A 2 -2.34 9.71 -14.59
C ASN A 2 -1.71 10.58 -13.51
N GLU A 3 -2.54 11.08 -12.61
CA GLU A 3 -2.10 11.86 -11.46
C GLU A 3 -1.34 10.91 -10.52
N LEU A 4 -0.15 11.31 -10.08
CA LEU A 4 0.62 10.52 -9.11
C LEU A 4 -0.12 10.59 -7.78
N LEU A 5 -0.54 9.42 -7.27
CA LEU A 5 -1.08 9.30 -5.92
C LEU A 5 0.07 9.01 -4.97
N GLU A 6 0.16 9.79 -3.91
CA GLU A 6 1.12 9.62 -2.84
C GLU A 6 0.36 9.38 -1.54
N LEU A 7 0.74 8.34 -0.81
CA LEU A 7 0.25 8.01 0.51
C LEU A 7 1.44 8.02 1.47
N ARG A 8 1.50 9.04 2.32
CA ARG A 8 2.56 9.18 3.33
C ARG A 8 2.05 8.75 4.69
N LEU A 9 2.65 7.69 5.21
CA LEU A 9 2.31 7.12 6.51
C LEU A 9 3.34 7.59 7.53
N GLU A 10 2.89 8.50 8.39
CA GLU A 10 3.71 9.02 9.48
C GLU A 10 3.66 8.06 10.66
N HIS A 11 4.79 7.89 11.33
CA HIS A 11 4.91 7.08 12.53
C HIS A 11 5.51 7.90 13.66
N ASP A 12 5.16 7.58 14.91
CA ASP A 12 5.76 8.19 16.11
C ASP A 12 7.29 8.05 16.18
N GLN A 13 7.85 7.15 15.39
CA GLN A 13 9.29 6.93 15.23
C GLN A 13 9.62 7.30 13.79
N PRO A 14 10.31 8.43 13.53
CA PRO A 14 10.53 8.91 12.16
C PRO A 14 11.23 7.93 11.22
N GLY A 15 12.02 6.99 11.76
CA GLY A 15 12.66 5.92 10.96
C GLY A 15 11.68 4.86 10.42
N MET A 16 10.46 4.84 10.94
CA MET A 16 9.36 3.96 10.53
C MET A 16 8.40 4.67 9.56
N ASP A 17 8.62 5.95 9.24
CA ASP A 17 7.85 6.65 8.22
C ASP A 17 7.93 5.89 6.90
N GLY A 18 6.81 5.90 6.19
CA GLY A 18 6.68 5.22 4.91
C GLY A 18 6.03 6.09 3.86
N LEU A 19 6.41 5.85 2.61
CA LEU A 19 5.79 6.45 1.44
C LEU A 19 5.38 5.33 0.49
N ILE A 20 4.11 5.36 0.09
CA ILE A 20 3.57 4.50 -0.95
C ILE A 20 3.12 5.41 -2.10
N THR A 21 3.59 5.14 -3.31
CA THR A 21 3.19 5.92 -4.50
C THR A 21 2.51 5.02 -5.53
N PHE A 22 1.64 5.63 -6.34
CA PHE A 22 0.98 4.96 -7.44
C PHE A 22 0.80 5.92 -8.62
N ASP A 23 1.34 5.56 -9.78
CA ASP A 23 1.29 6.37 -11.02
C ASP A 23 0.22 5.90 -12.02
N GLY A 24 -0.66 4.98 -11.62
CA GLY A 24 -1.63 4.33 -12.49
C GLY A 24 -1.14 3.02 -13.13
N GLU A 25 0.17 2.75 -13.12
CA GLU A 25 0.76 1.53 -13.69
C GLU A 25 1.61 0.74 -12.69
N THR A 26 2.18 1.41 -11.69
CA THR A 26 3.14 0.84 -10.76
C THR A 26 2.90 1.38 -9.36
N VAL A 27 2.87 0.48 -8.38
CA VAL A 27 2.95 0.83 -6.95
C VAL A 27 4.40 0.78 -6.51
N GLU A 28 4.86 1.80 -5.81
CA GLU A 28 6.18 1.81 -5.16
C GLU A 28 6.03 2.01 -3.66
N VAL A 29 6.81 1.27 -2.87
CA VAL A 29 6.83 1.34 -1.41
C VAL A 29 8.25 1.68 -0.96
N PHE A 30 8.37 2.72 -0.14
CA PHE A 30 9.62 3.21 0.42
C PHE A 30 9.49 3.40 1.94
N GLY A 31 10.57 3.14 2.69
CA GLY A 31 10.63 3.40 4.12
C GLY A 31 10.14 2.23 4.97
N PHE A 32 9.41 2.51 6.06
CA PHE A 32 8.95 1.51 7.04
C PHE A 32 10.09 0.73 7.72
N ASN A 33 11.25 1.37 7.93
CA ASN A 33 12.48 0.73 8.42
C ASN A 33 12.98 -0.41 7.52
N ASP A 34 12.52 -0.47 6.27
CA ASP A 34 13.12 -1.31 5.23
C ASP A 34 14.25 -0.55 4.52
N ILE A 35 15.29 -1.30 4.16
CA ILE A 35 16.47 -0.81 3.42
C ILE A 35 16.20 -0.88 1.91
N HIS A 36 15.18 -1.63 1.49
CA HIS A 36 14.84 -1.85 0.09
C HIS A 36 13.50 -1.22 -0.28
N SER A 37 13.49 -0.50 -1.41
CA SER A 37 12.25 -0.10 -2.05
C SER A 37 11.63 -1.27 -2.79
N VAL A 38 10.32 -1.42 -2.66
CA VAL A 38 9.56 -2.43 -3.42
C VAL A 38 8.81 -1.75 -4.54
N ARG A 39 8.94 -2.27 -5.76
CA ARG A 39 8.28 -1.74 -6.96
C ARG A 39 7.46 -2.83 -7.62
N MET A 40 6.15 -2.62 -7.68
CA MET A 40 5.17 -3.59 -8.14
C MET A 40 4.36 -3.03 -9.31
N PRO A 41 4.64 -3.46 -10.54
CA PRO A 41 3.77 -3.20 -11.67
C PRO A 41 2.36 -3.74 -11.39
N ILE A 42 1.32 -2.97 -11.65
CA ILE A 42 -0.08 -3.33 -11.34
C ILE A 42 -0.53 -4.60 -12.04
N ARG A 43 0.11 -4.99 -13.16
CA ARG A 43 -0.12 -6.29 -13.83
C ARG A 43 0.26 -7.52 -12.98
N LEU A 44 1.00 -7.31 -11.89
CA LEU A 44 1.41 -8.34 -10.95
C LEU A 44 0.57 -8.33 -9.68
N ILE A 45 -0.44 -7.46 -9.59
CA ILE A 45 -1.30 -7.28 -8.42
C ILE A 45 -2.73 -7.66 -8.83
N ASP A 46 -3.35 -8.58 -8.09
CA ASP A 46 -4.76 -8.97 -8.30
C ASP A 46 -5.71 -8.11 -7.46
N GLU A 47 -5.28 -7.71 -6.26
CA GLU A 47 -6.09 -6.92 -5.32
C GLU A 47 -5.19 -6.20 -4.32
N VAL A 48 -5.62 -5.04 -3.84
CA VAL A 48 -5.07 -4.37 -2.66
C VAL A 48 -6.08 -4.40 -1.53
N THR A 49 -5.69 -4.93 -0.37
CA THR A 49 -6.53 -4.96 0.83
C THR A 49 -5.88 -4.19 1.97
N VAL A 50 -6.70 -3.54 2.78
CA VAL A 50 -6.26 -2.79 3.95
C VAL A 50 -6.96 -3.36 5.19
N SER A 51 -6.21 -3.53 6.27
CA SER A 51 -6.74 -3.92 7.57
C SER A 51 -6.26 -2.92 8.61
N PHE A 52 -7.19 -2.28 9.32
CA PHE A 52 -6.88 -1.40 10.45
C PHE A 52 -6.96 -2.11 11.81
N LYS A 53 -7.14 -3.45 11.83
CA LYS A 53 -7.24 -4.20 13.08
C LYS A 53 -5.91 -4.16 13.83
N SER A 54 -5.92 -3.53 14.99
CA SER A 54 -4.83 -3.53 15.96
C SER A 54 -5.19 -4.37 17.18
N GLY A 55 -4.26 -5.22 17.63
CA GLY A 55 -4.42 -6.07 18.80
C GLY A 55 -3.21 -6.97 19.04
N LEU A 56 -3.30 -7.85 20.03
CA LEU A 56 -2.17 -8.65 20.54
C LEU A 56 -1.53 -9.60 19.51
N ILE A 57 -2.25 -9.93 18.43
CA ILE A 57 -1.84 -10.87 17.37
C ILE A 57 -1.99 -10.28 15.96
N ALA A 58 -2.50 -9.06 15.84
CA ALA A 58 -2.83 -8.45 14.55
C ALA A 58 -2.38 -7.00 14.56
N GLN A 59 -1.67 -6.60 13.52
CA GLN A 59 -1.25 -5.23 13.31
C GLN A 59 -1.88 -4.70 12.03
N PRO A 60 -2.20 -3.40 11.99
CA PRO A 60 -2.69 -2.81 10.76
C PRO A 60 -1.70 -3.02 9.61
N ASN A 61 -2.22 -3.26 8.42
CA ASN A 61 -1.40 -3.56 7.26
C ASN A 61 -2.12 -3.19 5.96
N ILE A 62 -1.31 -2.95 4.93
CA ILE A 62 -1.72 -2.92 3.53
C ILE A 62 -1.11 -4.11 2.82
N THR A 63 -1.92 -4.85 2.08
CA THR A 63 -1.52 -6.05 1.36
C THR A 63 -1.81 -5.90 -0.12
N PHE A 64 -0.78 -6.03 -0.94
CA PHE A 64 -0.83 -6.13 -2.39
C PHE A 64 -0.78 -7.61 -2.77
N GLN A 65 -1.93 -8.20 -3.10
CA GLN A 65 -2.02 -9.61 -3.45
C GLN A 65 -1.43 -9.86 -4.84
N GLY A 66 -0.53 -10.84 -4.94
CA GLY A 66 0.16 -11.15 -6.19
C GLY A 66 -0.71 -11.88 -7.20
N ALA A 67 -0.55 -11.53 -8.47
CA ALA A 67 -1.35 -12.10 -9.54
C ALA A 67 -1.00 -13.57 -9.84
N ARG A 68 -2.02 -14.41 -10.08
CA ARG A 68 -1.89 -15.77 -10.66
C ARG A 68 -0.82 -16.66 -9.98
N GLY A 69 -0.75 -16.64 -8.66
CA GLY A 69 0.22 -17.44 -7.88
C GLY A 69 1.59 -16.75 -7.68
N GLY A 70 1.72 -15.48 -8.07
CA GLY A 70 2.83 -14.62 -7.69
C GLY A 70 2.82 -14.30 -6.19
N LEU A 71 4.00 -14.05 -5.63
CA LEU A 71 4.13 -13.62 -4.24
C LEU A 71 3.54 -12.21 -4.10
N GLY A 72 2.63 -12.03 -3.15
CA GLY A 72 2.14 -10.71 -2.74
C GLY A 72 3.13 -9.99 -1.85
N TYR A 73 2.85 -8.71 -1.57
CA TYR A 73 3.61 -7.89 -0.65
C TYR A 73 2.68 -7.36 0.45
N THR A 74 3.05 -7.60 1.71
CA THR A 74 2.30 -7.08 2.87
C THR A 74 3.20 -6.15 3.64
N GLN A 75 2.74 -4.93 3.85
CA GLN A 75 3.41 -3.93 4.66
C GLN A 75 2.61 -3.68 5.94
N ALA A 76 3.25 -3.84 7.09
CA ALA A 76 2.70 -3.37 8.34
C ALA A 76 2.69 -1.83 8.33
N ILE A 77 1.55 -1.26 8.71
CA ILE A 77 1.35 0.18 8.79
C ILE A 77 0.81 0.48 10.19
N GLU A 78 1.17 1.62 10.77
CA GLU A 78 0.57 2.09 12.03
C GLU A 78 0.06 3.53 11.84
N PRO A 79 -0.92 3.73 10.95
CA PRO A 79 -1.36 5.06 10.58
C PRO A 79 -2.22 5.68 11.68
N PRO A 80 -2.14 7.00 11.88
CA PRO A 80 -3.13 7.72 12.67
C PRO A 80 -4.54 7.49 12.14
N ASP A 81 -5.55 7.46 13.02
CA ASP A 81 -6.96 7.29 12.62
C ASP A 81 -7.42 8.31 11.56
N ALA A 82 -6.84 9.51 11.58
CA ALA A 82 -7.11 10.56 10.60
C ALA A 82 -6.65 10.22 9.17
N GLN A 83 -5.68 9.31 9.01
CA GLN A 83 -5.17 8.89 7.70
C GLN A 83 -5.94 7.70 7.10
N GLN A 84 -6.82 7.02 7.85
CA GLN A 84 -7.59 5.89 7.33
C GLN A 84 -8.34 6.20 6.02
N PRO A 85 -9.01 7.35 5.85
CA PRO A 85 -9.70 7.68 4.60
C PRO A 85 -8.76 7.83 3.40
N GLU A 86 -7.55 8.33 3.63
CA GLU A 86 -6.53 8.49 2.60
C GLU A 86 -5.99 7.13 2.13
N ILE A 87 -5.77 6.22 3.08
CA ILE A 87 -5.32 4.85 2.82
C ILE A 87 -6.38 4.05 2.07
N ASP A 88 -7.64 4.14 2.51
CA ASP A 88 -8.76 3.50 1.82
C ASP A 88 -8.93 4.07 0.39
N GLY A 89 -8.80 5.39 0.24
CA GLY A 89 -8.83 6.06 -1.06
C GLY A 89 -7.71 5.59 -1.99
N PHE A 90 -6.50 5.46 -1.47
CA PHE A 90 -5.35 4.93 -2.21
C PHE A 90 -5.60 3.48 -2.65
N ALA A 91 -6.00 2.60 -1.74
CA ALA A 91 -6.29 1.21 -2.07
C ALA A 91 -7.42 1.07 -3.09
N ALA A 92 -8.47 1.89 -2.97
CA ALA A 92 -9.57 1.94 -3.93
C ALA A 92 -9.09 2.38 -5.32
N ALA A 93 -8.21 3.39 -5.40
CA ALA A 93 -7.65 3.85 -6.68
C ALA A 93 -6.79 2.78 -7.36
N VAL A 94 -5.94 2.08 -6.60
CA VAL A 94 -5.15 0.96 -7.13
C VAL A 94 -6.07 -0.16 -7.62
N ASN A 95 -7.08 -0.54 -6.82
CA ASN A 95 -8.05 -1.56 -7.21
C ASN A 95 -8.86 -1.17 -8.46
N ALA A 96 -9.28 0.10 -8.59
CA ALA A 96 -9.96 0.58 -9.78
C ALA A 96 -9.07 0.41 -11.02
N ALA A 97 -7.80 0.80 -10.93
CA ALA A 97 -6.85 0.63 -12.02
C ALA A 97 -6.55 -0.86 -12.33
N ILE A 98 -6.59 -1.76 -11.35
CA ILE A 98 -6.52 -3.21 -11.62
C ILE A 98 -7.72 -3.65 -12.46
N GLN A 99 -8.93 -3.23 -12.08
CA GLN A 99 -10.17 -3.62 -12.78
C GLN A 99 -10.28 -3.02 -14.18
N GLU A 100 -9.84 -1.78 -14.41
CA GLU A 100 -9.81 -1.17 -15.74
C GLU A 100 -8.90 -1.91 -16.73
N ARG A 101 -7.96 -2.72 -16.23
CA ARG A 101 -7.04 -3.53 -17.05
C ARG A 101 -7.47 -4.98 -17.24
N ALA A 102 -8.43 -5.47 -16.45
CA ALA A 102 -8.92 -6.86 -16.48
C ALA A 102 -9.79 -7.13 -17.72
#